data_AF-A0A357LXL4-F1
#
_entry.id   AF-A0A357LXL4-F1
#
_cell.length_a   1.000
_cell.length_b   1.000
_cell.length_c   1.000
_cell.angle_alpha   90.00
_cell.angle_beta   90.00
_cell.angle_gamma   90.00
#
_symmetry.space_group_name_H-M   'P 1'
#
loop_
_entity.id
_entity.type
_entity.pdbx_description
1 polymer ?
#
loop_
_entity_poly.entity_id
_entity_poly.type
_entity_poly.pdbx_seq_one_letter_code
_entity_poly.pdbx_strand_id
1 'polypeptide(L)'
;MIRDSSSTKRAALFSSLEQELRALLPQMFREYQSGVNRDLSRQRYEGVFSRRLLISSAIFLAETEVVISDYLKRLCEDRERVLETAERVVADLLQTHAQSVLQHNQKSVALADYPEEQNPSVGTFCDTLVQVEGLRSHWRGQIHSQGR
;
A
#
# COMPACT_ATOMS: atom_id res chain seq x y z
N MET A 1 16.33 10.52 -39.47
CA MET A 1 15.64 10.71 -38.17
C MET A 1 15.16 9.35 -37.67
N ILE A 2 15.95 8.65 -36.85
CA ILE A 2 15.52 7.43 -36.17
C ILE A 2 15.18 7.85 -34.74
N ARG A 3 13.93 8.25 -34.51
CA ARG A 3 13.44 8.60 -33.16
C ARG A 3 12.88 7.33 -32.50
N ASP A 4 13.52 6.93 -31.41
CA ASP A 4 12.87 6.64 -30.13
C ASP A 4 11.86 5.50 -30.01
N SER A 5 11.86 4.49 -30.88
CA SER A 5 11.01 3.30 -30.66
C SER A 5 11.34 2.54 -29.36
N SER A 6 12.59 2.63 -28.88
CA SER A 6 13.04 2.09 -27.58
C SER A 6 12.51 2.92 -26.40
N SER A 7 12.62 4.26 -26.49
CA SER A 7 12.19 5.19 -25.45
C SER A 7 10.67 5.14 -25.23
N THR A 8 9.88 5.09 -26.31
CA THR A 8 8.42 4.98 -26.22
C THR A 8 7.96 3.66 -25.60
N LYS A 9 8.64 2.54 -25.94
CA LYS A 9 8.34 1.23 -25.34
C LYS A 9 8.67 1.19 -23.85
N ARG A 10 9.82 1.76 -23.44
CA ARG A 10 10.20 1.86 -22.02
C ARG A 10 9.21 2.73 -21.23
N ALA A 11 8.84 3.90 -21.76
CA ALA A 11 7.84 4.77 -21.14
C ALA A 11 6.47 4.06 -20.97
N ALA A 12 6.05 3.26 -21.95
CA ALA A 12 4.83 2.47 -21.85
C ALA A 12 4.90 1.41 -20.74
N LEU A 13 6.05 0.74 -20.56
CA LEU A 13 6.25 -0.25 -19.51
C LEU A 13 6.22 0.39 -18.10
N PHE A 14 6.82 1.56 -17.91
CA PHE A 14 6.75 2.28 -16.63
C PHE A 14 5.33 2.76 -16.30
N SER A 15 4.60 3.23 -17.32
CA SER A 15 3.17 3.57 -17.18
C SER A 15 2.35 2.33 -16.77
N SER A 16 2.67 1.16 -17.33
CA SER A 16 2.04 -0.12 -16.98
C SER A 16 2.33 -0.52 -15.53
N LEU A 17 3.57 -0.37 -15.05
CA LEU A 17 3.92 -0.63 -13.64
C LEU A 17 3.09 0.25 -12.70
N GLU A 18 3.03 1.56 -12.96
CA GLU A 18 2.23 2.47 -12.14
C GLU A 18 0.74 2.08 -12.13
N GLN A 19 0.20 1.70 -13.29
CA GLN A 19 -1.19 1.25 -13.41
C GLN A 19 -1.44 -0.04 -12.62
N GLU A 20 -0.57 -1.04 -12.73
CA GLU A 20 -0.69 -2.30 -12.00
C GLU A 20 -0.62 -2.10 -10.49
N LEU A 21 0.33 -1.29 -9.99
CA LEU A 21 0.41 -0.95 -8.57
C LEU A 21 -0.84 -0.22 -8.08
N ARG A 22 -1.33 0.77 -8.86
CA ARG A 22 -2.57 1.49 -8.52
C ARG A 22 -3.80 0.59 -8.54
N ALA A 23 -3.81 -0.45 -9.38
CA ALA A 23 -4.91 -1.41 -9.43
C ALA A 23 -5.04 -2.27 -8.15
N LEU A 24 -4.02 -2.31 -7.30
CA LEU A 24 -4.05 -2.99 -6.00
C LEU A 24 -4.79 -2.20 -4.91
N LEU A 25 -4.97 -0.87 -5.08
CA LEU A 25 -5.59 -0.03 -4.05
C LEU A 25 -7.01 -0.49 -3.65
N PRO A 26 -7.93 -0.81 -4.60
CA PRO A 26 -9.25 -1.33 -4.24
C PRO A 26 -9.19 -2.68 -3.51
N GLN A 27 -8.18 -3.51 -3.80
CA GLN A 27 -7.97 -4.78 -3.10
C GLN A 27 -7.53 -4.56 -1.66
N MET A 28 -6.55 -3.68 -1.45
CA MET A 28 -6.08 -3.32 -0.11
C MET A 28 -7.22 -2.75 0.76
N PHE A 29 -8.07 -1.89 0.19
CA PHE A 29 -9.22 -1.35 0.92
C PHE A 29 -10.27 -2.41 1.25
N ARG A 30 -10.57 -3.33 0.32
CA ARG A 30 -11.47 -4.47 0.59
C ARG A 30 -10.93 -5.37 1.71
N GLU A 31 -9.62 -5.60 1.74
CA GLU A 31 -9.00 -6.42 2.78
C GLU A 31 -9.07 -5.75 4.15
N TYR A 32 -8.92 -4.43 4.20
CA TYR A 32 -9.19 -3.66 5.42
C TYR A 32 -10.63 -3.84 5.91
N GLN A 33 -11.63 -3.60 5.03
CA GLN A 33 -13.03 -3.68 5.39
C GLN A 33 -13.45 -5.10 5.84
N SER A 34 -12.98 -6.12 5.12
CA SER A 34 -13.22 -7.52 5.48
C SER A 34 -12.63 -7.85 6.86
N GLY A 35 -11.44 -7.30 7.14
CA GLY A 35 -10.76 -7.43 8.42
C GLY A 35 -11.52 -6.78 9.57
N VAL A 36 -12.01 -5.55 9.39
CA VAL A 36 -12.85 -4.84 10.37
C VAL A 36 -14.10 -5.66 10.69
N ASN A 37 -14.86 -6.07 9.67
CA ASN A 37 -16.08 -6.85 9.86
C ASN A 37 -15.83 -8.17 10.60
N ARG A 38 -14.70 -8.83 10.30
CA ARG A 38 -14.27 -10.06 10.97
C ARG A 38 -13.95 -9.82 12.44
N ASP A 39 -13.30 -8.71 12.77
CA ASP A 39 -12.96 -8.37 14.16
C ASP A 39 -14.21 -8.01 14.97
N LEU A 40 -15.11 -7.20 14.39
CA LEU A 40 -16.38 -6.84 15.02
C LEU A 40 -17.24 -8.08 15.30
N SER A 41 -17.31 -9.01 14.35
CA SER A 41 -18.03 -10.28 14.50
C SER A 41 -17.42 -11.20 15.57
N ARG A 42 -16.12 -11.06 15.84
CA ARG A 42 -15.38 -11.83 16.86
C ARG A 42 -15.24 -11.11 18.19
N GLN A 43 -15.92 -9.98 18.34
CA GLN A 43 -15.86 -9.14 19.53
C GLN A 43 -14.46 -8.64 19.88
N ARG A 44 -13.62 -8.41 18.86
CA ARG A 44 -12.26 -7.88 19.01
C ARG A 44 -12.25 -6.40 18.61
N TYR A 45 -12.61 -5.54 19.54
CA TYR A 45 -12.88 -4.14 19.23
C TYR A 45 -11.67 -3.21 19.41
N GLU A 46 -10.77 -3.56 20.34
CA GLU A 46 -9.65 -2.72 20.70
C GLU A 46 -8.52 -2.76 19.66
N GLY A 47 -8.14 -1.57 19.19
CA GLY A 47 -7.09 -1.35 18.21
C GLY A 47 -7.45 -1.88 16.83
N VAL A 48 -8.73 -2.00 16.48
CA VAL A 48 -9.19 -2.46 15.17
C VAL A 48 -8.63 -1.57 14.07
N PHE A 49 -8.71 -0.25 14.25
CA PHE A 49 -8.17 0.73 13.31
C PHE A 49 -6.69 0.46 13.02
N SER A 50 -5.84 0.56 14.06
CA SER A 50 -4.38 0.46 13.90
C SER A 50 -3.97 -0.91 13.37
N ARG A 51 -4.53 -1.98 13.94
CA ARG A 51 -4.21 -3.35 13.55
C ARG A 51 -4.60 -3.63 12.10
N ARG A 52 -5.79 -3.20 11.66
CA ARG A 52 -6.26 -3.47 10.30
C ARG A 52 -5.58 -2.59 9.27
N LEU A 53 -5.23 -1.36 9.61
CA LEU A 53 -4.38 -0.54 8.74
C LEU A 53 -3.02 -1.23 8.54
N LEU A 54 -2.36 -1.67 9.61
CA LEU A 54 -1.06 -2.36 9.51
C LEU A 54 -1.12 -3.67 8.72
N ILE A 55 -2.11 -4.52 8.98
CA ILE A 55 -2.26 -5.80 8.27
C ILE A 55 -2.52 -5.57 6.78
N SER A 56 -3.46 -4.69 6.43
CA SER A 56 -3.77 -4.41 5.02
C SER A 56 -2.60 -3.75 4.28
N SER A 57 -1.86 -2.86 4.94
CA SER A 57 -0.62 -2.28 4.39
C SER A 57 0.47 -3.33 4.19
N ALA A 58 0.66 -4.27 5.12
CA ALA A 58 1.65 -5.34 4.98
C ALA A 58 1.30 -6.29 3.82
N ILE A 59 0.03 -6.67 3.67
CA ILE A 59 -0.46 -7.48 2.55
C ILE A 59 -0.20 -6.75 1.23
N PHE A 60 -0.56 -5.47 1.14
CA PHE A 60 -0.31 -4.66 -0.04
C PHE A 60 1.17 -4.59 -0.40
N LEU A 61 2.05 -4.35 0.58
CA LEU A 61 3.49 -4.31 0.32
C LEU A 61 4.01 -5.64 -0.24
N ALA A 62 3.56 -6.77 0.30
CA ALA A 62 3.90 -8.09 -0.23
C ALA A 62 3.39 -8.30 -1.67
N GLU A 63 2.17 -7.86 -1.99
CA GLU A 63 1.64 -7.93 -3.36
C GLU A 63 2.44 -7.04 -4.32
N THR A 64 2.83 -5.84 -3.90
CA THR A 64 3.62 -4.92 -4.73
C THR A 64 5.01 -5.47 -5.01
N GLU A 65 5.61 -6.19 -4.06
CA GLU A 65 6.90 -6.87 -4.23
C GLU A 65 6.84 -7.85 -5.42
N VAL A 66 5.78 -8.67 -5.50
CA VAL A 66 5.60 -9.62 -6.61
C VAL A 66 5.55 -8.91 -7.96
N VAL A 67 4.76 -7.83 -8.05
CA VAL A 67 4.64 -7.01 -9.27
C VAL A 67 6.00 -6.44 -9.66
N ILE A 68 6.68 -5.76 -8.73
CA ILE A 68 7.95 -5.09 -8.99
C ILE A 68 9.03 -6.09 -9.41
N SER A 69 9.09 -7.25 -8.77
CA SER A 69 10.09 -8.27 -9.10
C SER A 69 9.92 -8.81 -10.52
N ASP A 70 8.70 -8.87 -11.04
CA ASP A 70 8.48 -9.23 -12.44
C ASP A 70 8.89 -8.11 -13.41
N TYR A 71 8.71 -6.84 -13.04
CA TYR A 71 9.21 -5.71 -13.82
C TYR A 71 10.74 -5.63 -13.80
N LEU A 72 11.38 -5.87 -12.66
CA LEU A 72 12.84 -5.90 -12.52
C LEU A 72 13.49 -6.98 -13.40
N LYS A 73 12.85 -8.15 -13.56
CA LYS A 73 13.31 -9.21 -14.48
C LYS A 73 13.21 -8.77 -15.95
N ARG A 74 12.16 -8.03 -16.31
CA ARG A 74 11.90 -7.59 -17.70
C ARG A 74 12.72 -6.36 -18.10
N LEU A 75 13.05 -5.50 -17.13
CA LEU A 75 13.71 -4.21 -17.31
C LEU A 75 15.05 -4.15 -16.54
N CYS A 76 15.87 -5.19 -16.64
CA CYS A 76 17.11 -5.30 -15.87
C CYS A 76 18.06 -4.10 -16.06
N GLU A 77 18.13 -3.54 -17.26
CA GLU A 77 18.97 -2.37 -17.58
C GLU A 77 18.46 -1.06 -16.94
N ASP A 78 17.17 -0.99 -16.58
CA ASP A 78 16.54 0.21 -16.02
C ASP A 78 16.10 0.00 -14.55
N ARG A 79 16.77 -0.92 -13.83
CA ARG A 79 16.47 -1.32 -12.44
C ARG A 79 16.20 -0.13 -11.51
N GLU A 80 17.13 0.82 -11.43
CA GLU A 80 17.00 1.96 -10.51
C GLU A 80 15.73 2.76 -10.78
N ARG A 81 15.38 2.96 -12.06
CA ARG A 81 14.19 3.69 -12.46
C ARG A 81 12.90 2.95 -12.14
N VAL A 82 12.89 1.61 -12.25
CA VAL A 82 11.78 0.76 -11.80
C VAL A 82 11.57 0.94 -10.30
N LEU A 83 12.66 0.86 -9.51
CA LEU A 83 12.62 1.00 -8.05
C LEU A 83 12.15 2.39 -7.63
N GLU A 84 12.70 3.47 -8.21
CA GLU A 84 12.27 4.85 -7.95
C GLU A 84 10.78 5.06 -8.24
N THR A 85 10.31 4.55 -9.39
CA THR A 85 8.90 4.64 -9.77
C THR A 85 8.01 3.90 -8.78
N ALA A 86 8.40 2.66 -8.43
CA ALA A 86 7.66 1.83 -7.50
C ALA A 86 7.61 2.44 -6.10
N GLU A 87 8.73 2.92 -5.57
CA GLU A 87 8.80 3.55 -4.24
C GLU A 87 7.88 4.76 -4.14
N ARG A 88 7.88 5.63 -5.16
CA ARG A 88 7.01 6.80 -5.21
C ARG A 88 5.54 6.38 -5.22
N VAL A 89 5.17 5.47 -6.12
CA VAL A 89 3.77 5.04 -6.27
C VAL A 89 3.27 4.31 -5.01
N VAL A 90 4.08 3.43 -4.41
CA VAL A 90 3.72 2.72 -3.17
C VAL A 90 3.55 3.69 -2.00
N ALA A 91 4.39 4.72 -1.89
CA ALA A 91 4.22 5.76 -0.87
C ALA A 91 2.88 6.50 -1.01
N ASP A 92 2.57 6.95 -2.23
CA ASP A 92 1.30 7.65 -2.53
C ASP A 92 0.09 6.76 -2.23
N LEU A 93 0.17 5.46 -2.55
CA LEU A 93 -0.90 4.49 -2.33
C LEU A 93 -1.12 4.18 -0.85
N LEU A 94 -0.06 4.02 -0.06
CA LEU A 94 -0.17 3.83 1.39
C LEU A 94 -0.80 5.05 2.07
N GLN A 95 -0.44 6.26 1.65
CA GLN A 95 -1.04 7.49 2.15
C GLN A 95 -2.53 7.57 1.80
N THR A 96 -2.87 7.29 0.53
CA THR A 96 -4.27 7.27 0.05
C THR A 96 -5.10 6.25 0.83
N HIS A 97 -4.54 5.07 1.10
CA HIS A 97 -5.19 4.04 1.88
C HIS A 97 -5.42 4.43 3.32
N ALA A 98 -4.42 4.98 4.01
CA ALA A 98 -4.58 5.41 5.40
C ALA A 98 -5.69 6.47 5.54
N GLN A 99 -5.76 7.41 4.58
CA GLN A 99 -6.85 8.39 4.53
C GLN A 99 -8.21 7.75 4.24
N SER A 100 -8.28 6.81 3.30
CA SER A 100 -9.51 6.09 2.96
C SER A 100 -10.04 5.28 4.14
N VAL A 101 -9.13 4.62 4.86
CA VAL A 101 -9.41 3.84 6.08
C VAL A 101 -9.93 4.74 7.21
N LEU A 102 -9.31 5.89 7.43
CA LEU A 102 -9.78 6.86 8.42
C LEU A 102 -11.20 7.35 8.08
N GLN A 103 -11.43 7.75 6.83
CA GLN A 103 -12.75 8.19 6.37
C GLN A 103 -13.80 7.09 6.46
N HIS A 104 -13.43 5.84 6.15
CA HIS A 104 -14.30 4.69 6.31
C HIS A 104 -14.73 4.54 7.76
N ASN A 105 -13.78 4.56 8.70
CA ASN A 105 -14.09 4.39 10.10
C ASN A 105 -14.99 5.50 10.62
N GLN A 106 -14.68 6.76 10.29
CA GLN A 106 -15.49 7.93 10.69
C GLN A 106 -16.95 7.85 10.21
N LYS A 107 -17.22 7.14 9.12
CA LYS A 107 -18.56 6.96 8.54
C LYS A 107 -19.20 5.61 8.88
N SER A 108 -18.46 4.71 9.52
CA SER A 108 -18.93 3.35 9.78
C SER A 108 -19.90 3.34 10.95
N VAL A 109 -21.16 3.00 10.67
CA VAL A 109 -22.18 2.78 11.71
C VAL A 109 -21.82 1.59 12.60
N ALA A 110 -21.15 0.58 12.04
CA ALA A 110 -20.71 -0.59 12.81
C ALA A 110 -19.65 -0.26 13.88
N LEU A 111 -19.06 0.93 13.82
CA LEU A 111 -18.10 1.44 14.80
C LEU A 111 -18.70 2.53 15.72
N ALA A 112 -20.00 2.82 15.62
CA ALA A 112 -20.62 3.91 16.39
C ALA A 112 -20.47 3.74 17.90
N ASP A 113 -20.48 2.50 18.40
CA ASP A 113 -20.28 2.18 19.81
C ASP A 113 -18.80 2.18 20.24
N TYR A 114 -17.87 2.41 19.31
CA TYR A 114 -16.42 2.37 19.50
C TYR A 114 -15.77 3.68 19.02
N PRO A 115 -15.95 4.80 19.76
CA PRO A 115 -15.56 6.13 19.30
C PRO A 115 -14.06 6.27 19.03
N GLU A 116 -13.21 5.58 19.78
CA GLU A 116 -11.76 5.56 19.56
C GLU A 116 -11.34 4.84 18.28
N GLU A 117 -12.15 3.89 17.81
CA GLU A 117 -11.93 3.17 16.55
C GLU A 117 -12.56 3.91 15.36
N GLN A 118 -13.72 4.55 15.60
CA GLN A 118 -14.44 5.36 14.62
C GLN A 118 -13.68 6.64 14.29
N ASN A 119 -13.11 7.29 15.32
CA ASN A 119 -12.36 8.52 15.21
C ASN A 119 -11.08 8.43 16.07
N PRO A 120 -10.05 7.74 15.59
CA PRO A 120 -8.80 7.59 16.34
C PRO A 120 -8.18 8.94 16.66
N SER A 121 -7.57 9.04 17.84
CA SER A 121 -6.85 10.25 18.23
C SER A 121 -5.74 10.57 17.22
N VAL A 122 -5.37 11.84 17.11
CA VAL A 122 -4.24 12.26 16.25
C VAL A 122 -2.97 11.50 16.62
N GLY A 123 -2.71 11.27 17.92
CA GLY A 123 -1.59 10.48 18.38
C GLY A 123 -1.64 9.04 17.88
N THR A 124 -2.75 8.34 18.11
CA THR A 124 -2.97 6.96 17.62
C THR A 124 -2.79 6.86 16.11
N PHE A 125 -3.31 7.82 15.36
CA PHE A 125 -3.17 7.86 13.91
C PHE A 125 -1.71 8.04 13.50
N CYS A 126 -1.01 9.04 14.06
CA CYS A 126 0.40 9.28 13.79
C CYS A 126 1.28 8.08 14.15
N ASP A 127 1.08 7.46 15.31
CA ASP A 127 1.82 6.28 15.75
C ASP A 127 1.61 5.09 14.81
N THR A 128 0.40 4.95 14.27
CA THR A 128 0.10 3.91 13.27
C THR A 128 0.80 4.21 11.94
N LEU A 129 0.82 5.48 11.50
CA LEU A 129 1.54 5.87 10.28
C LEU A 129 3.05 5.65 10.40
N VAL A 130 3.65 5.89 11.56
CA VAL A 130 5.07 5.58 11.82
C VAL A 130 5.34 4.09 11.66
N GLN A 131 4.43 3.23 12.14
CA GLN A 131 4.56 1.78 11.96
C GLN A 131 4.38 1.36 10.49
N VAL A 132 3.45 1.95 9.75
CA VAL A 132 3.30 1.74 8.31
C VAL A 132 4.57 2.16 7.55
N GLU A 133 5.19 3.26 7.94
CA GLU A 133 6.47 3.69 7.36
C GLU A 133 7.62 2.74 7.70
N GLY A 134 7.61 2.14 8.89
CA GLY A 134 8.51 1.05 9.25
C GLY A 134 8.36 -0.17 8.33
N LEU A 135 7.12 -0.59 8.04
CA LEU A 135 6.82 -1.65 7.08
C LEU A 135 7.33 -1.29 5.68
N ARG A 136 7.08 -0.06 5.22
CA ARG A 136 7.54 0.42 3.90
C ARG A 136 9.07 0.44 3.83
N SER A 137 9.75 0.88 4.88
CA SER A 137 11.22 0.90 4.95
C SER A 137 11.81 -0.51 4.87
N HIS A 138 11.19 -1.48 5.56
CA HIS A 138 11.58 -2.88 5.47
C HIS A 138 11.39 -3.43 4.05
N TRP A 139 10.20 -3.24 3.48
CA TRP A 139 9.88 -3.61 2.10
C TRP A 139 10.86 -3.02 1.08
N ARG A 140 11.23 -1.74 1.25
CA ARG A 140 12.23 -1.07 0.41
C ARG A 140 13.57 -1.82 0.45
N GLY A 141 14.03 -2.20 1.64
CA GLY A 141 15.24 -3.00 1.80
C GLY A 141 15.16 -4.34 1.06
N GLN A 142 14.00 -5.01 1.10
CA GLN A 142 13.78 -6.28 0.43
C GLN A 142 13.85 -6.14 -1.09
N ILE A 143 13.08 -5.23 -1.71
CA ILE A 143 13.07 -5.07 -3.17
C ILE A 143 14.43 -4.64 -3.74
N HIS A 144 15.21 -3.86 -2.98
CA HIS A 144 16.56 -3.44 -3.37
C HIS A 144 17.57 -4.57 -3.29
N SER A 145 17.36 -5.54 -2.39
CA SER A 145 18.22 -6.73 -2.27
C SER A 145 17.95 -7.78 -3.36
N GLN A 146 16.74 -7.81 -3.92
CA GLN A 146 16.36 -8.76 -4.97
C GLN A 146 17.01 -8.37 -6.30
N GLY A 147 18.09 -9.07 -6.68
CA GLY A 147 18.81 -8.84 -7.94
C GLY A 147 20.25 -8.36 -7.81
N ARG A 148 20.85 -8.46 -6.62
CA ARG A 148 22.31 -8.56 -6.46
C ARG A 148 22.76 -10.00 -6.62
#